data_AF-A0A0G1T892-F1
#
_entry.id   AF-A0A0G1T892-F1
#
_cell.length_a   1.000
_cell.length_b   1.000
_cell.length_c   1.000
_cell.angle_alpha   90.00
_cell.angle_beta   90.00
_cell.angle_gamma   90.00
#
_symmetry.space_group_name_H-M   'P 1'
#
loop_
_entity.id
_entity.type
_entity.pdbx_description
1 polymer ?
#
loop_
_entity_poly.entity_id
_entity_poly.type
_entity_poly.pdbx_seq_one_letter_code
_entity_poly.pdbx_strand_id
1 'polypeptide(L)'
;MVNYNPETVSTDYDMCDTLYFDELSLERVLDIYEIEKPEGLIVATGGQIPNNIALKLHANGVKIFGTKAEDIDRAENRHLFSALLDTLEIDQPKWQELSKVDTIFQFANRVGYPVLVRPSYVLSGAAMSVAHDKADLERYLERA
;
A
#
# COMPACT_ATOMS: atom_id res chain seq x y z
N MET A 1 18.13 3.29 12.38
CA MET A 1 17.17 3.91 11.42
C MET A 1 17.63 3.60 10.00
N VAL A 2 16.70 3.39 9.06
CA VAL A 2 17.01 3.18 7.63
C VAL A 2 16.25 4.23 6.83
N ASN A 3 16.97 5.13 6.17
CA ASN A 3 16.39 6.19 5.35
C ASN A 3 17.47 6.74 4.40
N TYR A 4 17.12 7.00 3.14
CA TYR A 4 18.04 7.48 2.10
C TYR A 4 17.76 8.93 1.67
N ASN A 5 16.80 9.63 2.28
CA ASN A 5 16.51 11.01 1.93
C ASN A 5 17.44 11.98 2.67
N PRO A 6 18.42 12.63 2.00
CA PRO A 6 19.38 13.52 2.65
C PRO A 6 18.76 14.81 3.18
N GLU A 7 17.53 15.15 2.77
CA GLU A 7 16.85 16.40 3.13
C GLU A 7 15.97 16.23 4.39
N THR A 8 16.19 15.19 5.19
CA THR A 8 15.38 14.91 6.39
C THR A 8 16.20 15.02 7.66
N VAL A 9 15.62 15.61 8.70
CA VAL A 9 16.22 15.61 10.05
C VAL A 9 16.44 14.18 10.54
N SER A 10 15.60 13.22 10.13
CA SER A 10 15.80 11.80 10.43
C SER A 10 17.10 11.19 9.88
N THR A 11 17.83 11.88 9.00
CA THR A 11 19.14 11.41 8.53
C THR A 11 20.31 12.17 9.14
N ASP A 12 20.06 13.06 10.11
CA ASP A 12 21.12 13.67 10.91
C ASP A 12 21.73 12.64 11.86
N TYR A 13 23.06 12.71 12.02
CA TYR A 13 23.86 11.70 12.72
C TYR A 13 23.60 11.63 14.23
N ASP A 14 22.96 12.64 14.81
CA ASP A 14 22.65 12.76 16.23
C ASP A 14 21.21 12.33 16.58
N MET A 15 20.40 11.95 15.58
CA MET A 15 19.00 11.58 15.78
C MET A 15 18.76 10.11 16.13
N CYS A 16 19.74 9.23 15.91
CA CYS A 16 19.67 7.82 16.30
C CYS A 16 21.05 7.21 16.50
N ASP A 17 21.13 6.10 17.24
CA ASP A 17 22.39 5.43 17.53
C ASP A 17 23.09 4.87 16.29
N THR A 18 22.32 4.47 15.27
CA THR A 18 22.86 3.91 14.02
C THR A 18 21.93 4.25 12.86
N LEU A 19 22.51 4.90 11.85
CA LEU A 19 21.84 5.27 10.60
C LEU A 19 22.39 4.43 9.45
N TYR A 20 21.49 3.70 8.79
CA TYR A 20 21.74 3.09 7.49
C TYR A 20 21.18 4.02 6.41
N PHE A 21 22.06 4.73 5.71
CA PHE A 21 21.70 5.62 4.63
C PHE A 21 21.59 4.83 3.31
N ASP A 22 20.45 4.17 3.11
CA ASP A 22 20.26 3.17 2.05
C ASP A 22 18.78 3.05 1.62
N GLU A 23 18.52 2.47 0.45
CA GLU A 23 17.17 2.28 -0.07
C GLU A 23 16.38 1.28 0.79
N LEU A 24 15.08 1.57 0.97
CA LEU A 24 14.15 0.74 1.73
C LEU A 24 13.61 -0.43 0.87
N SER A 25 14.49 -1.36 0.53
CA SER A 25 14.12 -2.62 -0.13
C SER A 25 13.94 -3.76 0.88
N LEU A 26 13.18 -4.80 0.51
CA LEU A 26 13.00 -5.99 1.35
C LEU A 26 14.34 -6.64 1.70
N GLU A 27 15.17 -6.89 0.69
CA GLU A 27 16.49 -7.52 0.85
C GLU A 27 17.35 -6.72 1.79
N ARG A 28 17.42 -5.40 1.59
CA ARG A 28 18.27 -4.54 2.40
C ARG A 28 17.84 -4.48 3.86
N VAL A 29 16.53 -4.43 4.10
CA VAL A 29 15.98 -4.45 5.47
C VAL A 29 16.23 -5.79 6.14
N LEU A 30 16.14 -6.91 5.41
CA LEU A 30 16.44 -8.24 5.95
C LEU A 30 17.93 -8.39 6.32
N ASP A 31 18.85 -7.93 5.46
CA ASP A 31 20.28 -7.94 5.74
C ASP A 31 20.59 -7.17 7.03
N ILE A 32 20.03 -5.96 7.17
CA ILE A 32 20.21 -5.13 8.35
C ILE A 32 19.60 -5.82 9.58
N TYR A 33 18.43 -6.43 9.46
CA TYR A 33 17.78 -7.14 10.57
C TYR A 33 18.60 -8.34 11.05
N GLU A 34 19.25 -9.09 10.14
CA GLU A 34 20.12 -10.21 10.49
C GLU A 34 21.40 -9.76 11.21
N ILE A 35 21.97 -8.63 10.78
CA ILE A 35 23.19 -8.06 11.36
C ILE A 35 22.91 -7.44 12.73
N GLU A 36 21.92 -6.56 12.82
CA GLU A 36 21.60 -5.77 14.02
C GLU A 36 20.84 -6.58 15.07
N LYS A 37 20.12 -7.64 14.65
CA LYS A 37 19.26 -8.47 15.51
C LYS A 37 18.38 -7.65 16.46
N PRO A 38 17.62 -6.66 15.96
CA PRO A 38 16.83 -5.80 16.82
C PRO A 38 15.68 -6.58 17.45
N GLU A 39 15.10 -6.04 18.53
CA GLU A 39 13.91 -6.64 19.18
C GLU A 39 12.66 -6.65 18.29
N GLY A 40 12.65 -5.81 17.26
CA GLY A 40 11.60 -5.70 16.25
C GLY A 40 11.73 -4.42 15.42
N LEU A 41 10.86 -4.28 14.42
CA LEU A 41 10.83 -3.15 13.50
C LEU A 41 9.54 -2.32 13.65
N ILE A 42 9.65 -1.02 13.42
CA ILE A 42 8.51 -0.10 13.29
C ILE A 42 8.42 0.30 11.82
N VAL A 43 7.28 -0.02 11.18
CA VAL A 43 7.05 0.25 9.75
C VAL A 43 6.07 1.39 9.49
N ALA A 44 5.23 1.74 10.47
CA ALA A 44 4.11 2.66 10.31
C ALA A 44 4.51 4.14 10.07
N THR A 45 5.77 4.50 10.27
CA THR A 45 6.25 5.89 10.21
C THR A 45 6.92 6.25 8.88
N GLY A 46 7.13 5.30 7.97
CA GLY A 46 7.88 5.53 6.72
C GLY A 46 7.02 5.57 5.45
N GLY A 47 5.69 5.67 5.57
CA GLY A 47 4.78 5.78 4.41
C GLY A 47 4.60 4.47 3.65
N GLN A 48 4.39 4.55 2.32
CA GLN A 48 4.00 3.37 1.54
C GLN A 48 5.11 2.35 1.35
N ILE A 49 6.36 2.79 1.23
CA ILE A 49 7.50 1.90 0.95
C ILE A 49 7.60 0.79 2.02
N PRO A 50 7.67 1.09 3.33
CA PRO A 50 7.69 0.05 4.36
C PRO A 50 6.36 -0.70 4.48
N ASN A 51 5.20 -0.05 4.26
CA ASN A 51 3.90 -0.74 4.26
C ASN A 51 3.85 -1.84 3.18
N ASN A 52 4.37 -1.57 1.99
CA ASN A 52 4.40 -2.51 0.85
C ASN A 52 5.25 -3.77 1.12
N ILE A 53 6.25 -3.68 2.01
CA ILE A 53 7.11 -4.81 2.37
C ILE A 53 6.77 -5.43 3.73
N ALA A 54 5.87 -4.83 4.52
CA ALA A 54 5.54 -5.26 5.88
C ALA A 54 5.10 -6.73 5.95
N LEU A 55 4.21 -7.16 5.04
CA LEU A 55 3.73 -8.55 5.00
C LEU A 55 4.86 -9.53 4.63
N LYS A 56 5.76 -9.13 3.73
CA LYS A 56 6.92 -9.94 3.33
C LYS A 56 7.96 -10.04 4.46
N LEU A 57 8.20 -8.96 5.18
CA LEU A 57 9.05 -8.95 6.38
C LEU A 57 8.48 -9.91 7.43
N HIS A 58 7.18 -9.81 7.72
CA HIS A 58 6.51 -10.70 8.66
C HIS A 58 6.62 -12.17 8.25
N ALA A 59 6.41 -12.50 6.98
CA ALA A 59 6.58 -13.84 6.43
C ALA A 59 8.01 -14.39 6.57
N ASN A 60 9.02 -13.52 6.66
CA ASN A 60 10.42 -13.88 6.93
C ASN A 60 10.77 -13.90 8.42
N GLY A 61 9.77 -13.89 9.32
CA GLY A 61 9.98 -13.99 10.76
C GLY A 61 10.41 -12.68 11.44
N VAL A 62 10.36 -11.56 10.73
CA VAL A 62 10.64 -10.25 11.30
C VAL A 62 9.50 -9.86 12.24
N LYS A 63 9.86 -9.51 13.48
CA LYS A 63 8.89 -9.04 14.47
C LYS A 63 8.57 -7.58 14.21
N ILE A 64 7.31 -7.28 13.88
CA ILE A 64 6.82 -5.92 13.66
C ILE A 64 6.11 -5.42 14.93
N PHE A 65 6.48 -4.22 15.37
CA PHE A 65 5.84 -3.50 16.47
C PHE A 65 4.73 -2.58 15.98
N GLY A 66 3.73 -2.36 16.85
CA GLY A 66 2.57 -1.54 16.55
C GLY A 66 1.50 -2.32 15.77
N THR A 67 1.02 -1.74 14.67
CA THR A 67 0.03 -2.38 13.80
C THR A 67 0.61 -3.63 13.16
N LYS A 68 -0.12 -4.75 13.24
CA LYS A 68 0.32 -6.02 12.66
C LYS A 68 0.40 -5.92 11.14
N ALA A 69 1.31 -6.69 10.53
CA ALA A 69 1.48 -6.69 9.08
C ALA A 69 0.19 -7.08 8.34
N GLU A 70 -0.58 -8.00 8.89
CA GLU A 70 -1.86 -8.43 8.35
C GLU A 70 -2.95 -7.36 8.47
N ASP A 71 -2.87 -6.51 9.50
CA ASP A 71 -3.80 -5.39 9.66
C ASP A 71 -3.44 -4.23 8.72
N ILE A 72 -2.15 -4.00 8.44
CA ILE A 72 -1.68 -3.11 7.38
C ILE A 72 -2.18 -3.62 6.03
N ASP A 73 -1.98 -4.90 5.74
CA ASP A 73 -2.44 -5.53 4.50
C ASP A 73 -3.96 -5.43 4.32
N ARG A 74 -4.72 -5.67 5.40
CA ARG A 74 -6.18 -5.52 5.40
C ARG A 74 -6.63 -4.10 5.07
N ALA A 75 -5.86 -3.07 5.43
CA ALA A 75 -6.18 -1.69 5.12
C ALA A 75 -5.76 -1.27 3.69
N GLU A 76 -4.61 -1.76 3.22
CA GLU A 76 -4.03 -1.42 1.92
C GLU A 76 -4.69 -2.18 0.75
N ASN A 77 -5.09 -3.44 1.00
CA ASN A 77 -5.79 -4.27 0.03
C ASN A 77 -7.28 -3.94 0.00
N ARG A 78 -7.75 -3.40 -1.14
CA ARG A 78 -9.15 -2.95 -1.29
C ARG A 78 -10.17 -4.06 -1.11
N HIS A 79 -9.84 -5.28 -1.54
CA HIS A 79 -10.71 -6.43 -1.40
C HIS A 79 -10.86 -6.80 0.08
N LEU A 80 -9.73 -6.95 0.79
CA LEU A 80 -9.74 -7.28 2.23
C LEU A 80 -10.39 -6.17 3.07
N PHE A 81 -10.13 -4.92 2.73
CA PHE A 81 -10.71 -3.76 3.40
C PHE A 81 -12.23 -3.75 3.24
N SER A 82 -12.71 -3.97 2.02
CA SER A 82 -14.15 -3.97 1.77
C SER A 82 -14.85 -5.18 2.39
N ALA A 83 -14.24 -6.36 2.35
CA ALA A 83 -14.76 -7.54 3.06
C ALA A 83 -14.85 -7.32 4.58
N LEU A 84 -13.91 -6.56 5.16
CA LEU A 84 -13.99 -6.15 6.56
C LEU A 84 -15.19 -5.22 6.80
N LEU A 85 -15.38 -4.21 5.96
CA LEU A 85 -16.51 -3.29 6.07
C LEU A 85 -17.86 -4.02 5.93
N ASP A 86 -17.97 -5.01 5.04
CA ASP A 86 -19.15 -5.87 4.91
C ASP A 86 -19.41 -6.66 6.20
N THR A 87 -18.35 -7.21 6.80
CA THR A 87 -18.43 -7.93 8.08
C THR A 87 -18.88 -7.02 9.23
N LEU A 88 -18.51 -5.74 9.17
CA LEU A 88 -18.88 -4.72 10.16
C LEU A 88 -20.21 -4.03 9.87
N GLU A 89 -20.92 -4.43 8.80
CA GLU A 89 -22.16 -3.81 8.34
C GLU A 89 -22.03 -2.29 8.08
N ILE A 90 -20.85 -1.85 7.63
CA ILE A 90 -20.58 -0.46 7.26
C ILE A 90 -20.94 -0.29 5.79
N ASP A 91 -21.74 0.74 5.48
CA ASP A 91 -22.19 1.02 4.12
C ASP A 91 -21.03 1.39 3.18
N GLN A 92 -21.10 0.91 1.93
CA GLN A 92 -20.06 1.08 0.92
C GLN A 92 -20.69 1.33 -0.46
N PRO A 93 -20.07 2.15 -1.33
CA PRO A 93 -20.50 2.24 -2.72
C PRO A 93 -20.37 0.87 -3.39
N LYS A 94 -21.22 0.62 -4.40
CA LYS A 94 -21.09 -0.56 -5.26
C LYS A 94 -19.68 -0.60 -5.83
N TRP A 95 -18.95 -1.67 -5.57
CA TRP A 95 -17.56 -1.86 -5.98
C TRP A 95 -17.37 -3.29 -6.49
N GLN A 96 -16.28 -3.50 -7.22
CA GLN A 96 -15.82 -4.83 -7.61
C GLN A 96 -14.32 -4.77 -7.94
N GLU A 97 -13.56 -5.77 -7.48
CA GLU A 97 -12.19 -5.97 -7.94
C GLU A 97 -12.21 -6.57 -9.35
N LEU A 98 -11.54 -5.91 -10.30
CA LEU A 98 -11.61 -6.26 -11.72
C LEU A 98 -10.22 -6.14 -12.35
N SER A 99 -9.85 -7.17 -13.11
CA SER A 99 -8.55 -7.24 -13.82
C SER A 99 -8.70 -7.40 -15.33
N LYS A 100 -9.93 -7.58 -15.85
CA LYS A 100 -10.20 -7.77 -17.28
C LYS A 100 -11.04 -6.63 -17.83
N VAL A 101 -10.59 -6.04 -18.95
CA VAL A 101 -11.23 -4.89 -19.61
C VAL A 101 -12.73 -5.11 -19.84
N ASP A 102 -13.14 -6.27 -20.37
CA ASP A 102 -14.56 -6.57 -20.61
C ASP A 102 -15.40 -6.51 -19.33
N THR A 103 -14.87 -7.07 -18.24
CA THR A 103 -15.57 -7.09 -16.94
C THR A 103 -15.63 -5.69 -16.30
N ILE A 104 -14.65 -4.84 -16.59
CA ILE A 104 -14.62 -3.43 -16.16
C ILE A 104 -15.76 -2.65 -16.82
N PHE A 105 -15.94 -2.76 -18.13
CA PHE A 105 -17.03 -2.10 -18.83
C PHE A 105 -18.41 -2.64 -18.43
N GLN A 106 -18.55 -3.95 -18.23
CA GLN A 106 -19.79 -4.54 -17.74
C GLN A 106 -20.17 -4.00 -16.36
N PHE A 107 -19.20 -3.88 -15.45
CA PHE A 107 -19.42 -3.30 -14.14
C PHE A 107 -19.85 -1.83 -14.25
N ALA A 108 -19.11 -1.01 -15.00
CA ALA A 108 -19.39 0.40 -15.16
C ALA A 108 -20.79 0.67 -15.74
N ASN A 109 -21.21 -0.11 -16.74
CA ASN A 109 -22.55 -0.01 -17.32
C ASN A 109 -23.65 -0.43 -16.32
N ARG A 110 -23.36 -1.38 -15.43
CA ARG A 110 -24.30 -1.85 -14.40
C ARG A 110 -24.48 -0.85 -13.26
N VAL A 111 -23.40 -0.21 -12.81
CA VAL A 111 -23.43 0.74 -11.68
C VAL A 111 -23.74 2.17 -12.10
N GLY A 112 -23.52 2.50 -13.38
CA GLY A 112 -23.69 3.84 -13.93
C GLY A 112 -22.43 4.70 -13.75
N TYR A 113 -22.25 5.67 -14.65
CA TYR A 113 -21.20 6.68 -14.55
C TYR A 113 -21.66 7.89 -13.73
N PRO A 114 -20.74 8.63 -13.08
CA PRO A 114 -19.29 8.45 -13.09
C PRO A 114 -18.82 7.26 -12.24
N VAL A 115 -17.72 6.63 -12.65
CA VAL A 115 -17.07 5.55 -11.89
C VAL A 115 -15.67 5.97 -11.42
N LEU A 116 -15.30 5.58 -10.21
CA LEU A 116 -13.98 5.81 -9.63
C LEU A 116 -13.10 4.57 -9.83
N VAL A 117 -12.01 4.71 -10.57
CA VAL A 117 -10.97 3.68 -10.69
C VAL A 117 -9.93 3.91 -9.61
N ARG A 118 -9.70 2.89 -8.78
CA ARG A 118 -8.79 2.98 -7.62
C ARG A 118 -7.96 1.70 -7.48
N PRO A 119 -6.65 1.75 -7.79
CA PRO A 119 -5.74 0.63 -7.54
C PRO A 119 -5.57 0.33 -6.03
N SER A 120 -5.09 -0.89 -5.74
CA SER A 120 -4.62 -1.30 -4.41
C SER A 120 -3.15 -0.89 -4.20
N TYR A 121 -2.71 -0.76 -2.94
CA TYR A 121 -1.33 -0.40 -2.55
C TYR A 121 -0.78 0.92 -3.14
N VAL A 122 -1.67 1.90 -3.35
CA VAL A 122 -1.31 3.26 -3.77
C VAL A 122 -1.76 4.29 -2.73
N LEU A 123 -0.86 5.23 -2.41
CA LEU A 123 -1.18 6.41 -1.60
C LEU A 123 -1.43 7.63 -2.49
N SER A 124 -2.15 8.60 -1.93
CA SER A 124 -2.34 9.96 -2.50
C SER A 124 -2.97 10.01 -3.89
N GLY A 125 -3.76 9.00 -4.27
CA GLY A 125 -4.47 9.01 -5.54
C GLY A 125 -3.59 8.74 -6.76
N ALA A 126 -2.38 8.21 -6.58
CA ALA A 126 -1.57 7.75 -7.69
C ALA A 126 -2.34 6.73 -8.53
N ALA A 127 -2.47 7.00 -9.83
CA ALA A 127 -3.30 6.23 -10.76
C ALA A 127 -4.78 6.11 -10.34
N MET A 128 -5.34 7.05 -9.56
CA MET A 128 -6.80 7.15 -9.41
C MET A 128 -7.39 7.99 -10.54
N SER A 129 -8.56 7.60 -11.04
CA SER A 129 -9.27 8.36 -12.07
C SER A 129 -10.76 8.28 -11.90
N VAL A 130 -11.45 9.38 -12.17
CA VAL A 130 -12.91 9.42 -12.29
C VAL A 130 -13.23 9.40 -13.78
N ALA A 131 -13.88 8.33 -14.23
CA ALA A 131 -14.37 8.24 -15.60
C ALA A 131 -15.83 8.68 -15.63
N HIS A 132 -16.15 9.73 -16.40
CA HIS A 132 -17.52 10.24 -16.52
C HIS A 132 -18.32 9.53 -17.61
N ASP A 133 -17.65 8.84 -18.53
CA ASP A 133 -18.25 8.02 -19.55
C ASP A 133 -17.35 6.84 -19.95
N LYS A 134 -17.83 6.04 -20.91
CA LYS A 134 -17.10 4.89 -21.43
C LYS A 134 -15.77 5.29 -22.07
N ALA A 135 -15.71 6.42 -22.78
CA ALA A 135 -14.52 6.86 -23.49
C ALA A 135 -13.44 7.35 -22.51
N ASP A 136 -13.83 8.00 -21.42
CA ASP A 136 -12.93 8.34 -20.31
C ASP A 136 -12.31 7.07 -19.71
N LEU A 137 -13.14 6.06 -19.46
CA LEU A 137 -12.71 4.79 -18.88
C LEU A 137 -11.74 4.05 -19.81
N GLU A 138 -12.04 4.00 -21.10
CA GLU A 138 -11.18 3.41 -22.13
C GLU A 138 -9.81 4.10 -22.19
N ARG A 139 -9.80 5.44 -22.24
CA ARG A 139 -8.55 6.21 -22.22
C ARG A 139 -7.72 6.01 -20.96
N TYR A 140 -8.37 5.80 -19.82
CA TYR A 140 -7.67 5.46 -18.59
C TYR A 140 -7.01 4.08 -18.68
N LEU A 141 -7.75 3.07 -19.16
CA LEU A 141 -7.25 1.69 -19.28
C LEU A 141 -6.13 1.54 -20.31
N GLU A 142 -6.11 2.36 -21.36
CA GLU A 142 -5.01 2.38 -22.35
C GLU A 142 -3.70 2.97 -21.79
N ARG A 143 -3.79 3.80 -20.75
CA ARG A 143 -2.64 4.45 -20.11
C ARG A 143 -2.11 3.69 -18.90
N ALA A 144 -2.90 2.78 -18.36
CA ALA A 144 -2.61 1.98 -17.17
C ALA A 144 -1.85 0.69 -17.56
#